data_AF-A0A7X9IB64-F1
#
_entry.id   AF-A0A7X9IB64-F1
#
_cell.length_a   1.000
_cell.length_b   1.000
_cell.length_c   1.000
_cell.angle_alpha   90.00
_cell.angle_beta   90.00
_cell.angle_gamma   90.00
#
_symmetry.space_group_name_H-M   'P 1'
#
loop_
_entity.id
_entity.type
_entity.pdbx_description
1 polymer ?
#
loop_
_entity_poly.entity_id
_entity_poly.type
_entity_poly.pdbx_seq_one_letter_code
_entity_poly.pdbx_strand_id
1 'polypeptide(L)'
;WARKGKDLQHLRGNEIDPPPTYDKMVKYGSEIASLYRYVRVDFYDVDGKLYFGEITQCHGGGFDQMIPKEYDIMFGQKLKLPVN
;
A
#
# COMPACT_ATOMS: atom_id res chain seq x y z
N TRP A 1 1.57 11.49 4.04
CA TRP A 1 0.35 12.12 4.63
C TRP A 1 -0.01 11.61 6.05
N ALA A 2 0.97 11.42 6.92
CA ALA A 2 0.77 11.52 8.37
C ALA A 2 1.48 12.79 8.84
N ARG A 3 0.87 13.57 9.75
CA ARG A 3 1.56 14.74 10.32
C ARG A 3 2.87 14.28 10.96
N LYS A 4 3.99 14.93 10.64
CA LYS A 4 5.27 14.67 11.33
C LYS A 4 5.04 14.78 12.84
N GLY A 5 5.39 13.72 13.58
CA GLY A 5 5.19 13.63 15.03
C GLY A 5 3.84 13.03 15.47
N LYS A 6 3.00 12.53 14.56
CA LYS A 6 1.83 11.72 14.97
C LYS A 6 2.33 10.37 15.49
N ASP A 7 2.08 10.09 16.77
CA ASP A 7 2.34 8.77 17.34
C ASP A 7 1.36 7.76 16.74
N LEU A 8 1.89 6.75 16.05
CA LEU A 8 1.11 5.68 15.43
C LEU A 8 1.18 4.38 16.23
N GLN A 9 1.98 4.32 17.31
CA GLN A 9 2.25 3.09 18.07
C GLN A 9 1.00 2.52 18.74
N HIS A 10 -0.02 3.36 18.95
CA HIS A 10 -1.27 3.00 19.62
C HIS A 10 -2.51 3.08 18.71
N LEU A 11 -2.33 3.18 17.38
CA LEU A 11 -3.45 3.30 16.43
C LEU A 11 -4.01 1.97 15.93
N ARG A 12 -3.55 0.83 16.47
CA ARG A 12 -4.10 -0.47 16.10
C ARG A 12 -5.50 -0.62 16.71
N GLY A 13 -6.51 -0.74 15.86
CA GLY A 13 -7.88 -1.08 16.28
C GLY A 13 -8.05 -2.57 16.58
N ASN A 14 -9.28 -2.96 16.88
CA ASN A 14 -9.63 -4.38 17.01
C ASN A 14 -9.46 -5.11 15.67
N GLU A 15 -9.15 -6.40 15.74
CA GLU A 15 -9.20 -7.27 14.56
C GLU A 15 -10.64 -7.34 14.04
N ILE A 16 -10.81 -7.26 12.72
CA ILE A 16 -12.09 -7.33 12.03
C ILE A 16 -11.99 -8.35 10.89
N ASP A 17 -13.12 -8.88 10.47
CA ASP A 17 -13.17 -9.76 9.30
C ASP A 17 -12.77 -9.00 8.02
N PRO A 18 -12.07 -9.65 7.08
CA PRO A 18 -11.76 -9.04 5.79
C PRO A 18 -13.03 -8.71 5.00
N PRO A 19 -13.02 -7.67 4.15
CA PRO A 19 -14.17 -7.35 3.32
C PRO A 19 -14.49 -8.49 2.33
N PRO A 20 -15.76 -8.63 1.88
CA PRO A 20 -16.17 -9.71 0.98
C PRO A 20 -15.35 -9.83 -0.31
N THR A 21 -14.79 -8.71 -0.79
CA THR A 21 -13.98 -8.69 -2.02
C THR A 21 -12.47 -8.73 -1.79
N TYR A 22 -12.00 -9.01 -0.58
CA TYR A 22 -10.57 -9.01 -0.23
C TYR A 22 -9.70 -9.85 -1.17
N ASP A 23 -10.10 -11.09 -1.47
CA ASP A 23 -9.31 -11.97 -2.36
C ASP A 23 -9.16 -11.38 -3.77
N LYS A 24 -10.17 -10.65 -4.25
CA LYS A 24 -10.11 -9.92 -5.52
C LYS A 24 -9.14 -8.74 -5.43
N MET A 25 -9.13 -8.01 -4.32
CA MET A 25 -8.17 -6.92 -4.08
C MET A 25 -6.73 -7.45 -4.12
N VAL A 26 -6.45 -8.57 -3.46
CA VAL A 26 -5.12 -9.21 -3.47
C VAL A 26 -4.74 -9.65 -4.89
N LYS A 27 -5.65 -10.31 -5.60
CA LYS A 27 -5.44 -10.74 -6.99
C LYS A 27 -5.11 -9.55 -7.90
N TYR A 28 -5.99 -8.56 -7.97
CA TYR A 28 -5.81 -7.42 -8.87
C TYR A 28 -4.65 -6.52 -8.45
N GLY A 29 -4.41 -6.37 -7.15
CA GLY A 29 -3.24 -5.68 -6.63
C GLY A 29 -1.94 -6.33 -7.09
N SER A 30 -1.88 -7.67 -7.07
CA SER A 30 -0.72 -8.43 -7.56
C SER A 30 -0.53 -8.29 -9.07
N GLU A 31 -1.62 -8.37 -9.85
CA GLU A 31 -1.59 -8.17 -11.30
C GLU A 31 -1.09 -6.76 -11.66
N ILE A 32 -1.60 -5.71 -11.01
CA ILE A 32 -1.17 -4.33 -11.24
C ILE A 32 0.28 -4.13 -10.79
N ALA A 33 0.68 -4.67 -9.64
CA ALA A 33 2.04 -4.56 -9.14
C ALA A 33 3.07 -5.17 -10.09
N SER A 34 2.69 -6.18 -10.89
CA SER A 34 3.60 -6.77 -11.89
C SER A 34 4.00 -5.80 -13.01
N LEU A 35 3.21 -4.73 -13.22
CA LEU A 35 3.43 -3.75 -14.28
C LEU A 35 4.37 -2.60 -13.87
N TYR A 36 4.67 -2.46 -12.58
CA TYR A 36 5.41 -1.32 -12.04
C TYR A 36 6.48 -1.76 -11.04
N ARG A 37 7.56 -0.98 -10.88
CA ARG A 37 8.58 -1.29 -9.86
C ARG A 37 8.11 -0.97 -8.45
N TYR A 38 7.27 0.05 -8.33
CA TYR A 38 6.66 0.49 -7.07
C TYR A 38 5.36 1.24 -7.36
N VAL A 39 4.26 0.77 -6.77
CA VAL A 39 2.92 1.32 -6.99
C VAL A 39 2.08 1.11 -5.73
N ARG A 40 1.18 2.06 -5.45
CA ARG A 40 0.08 1.91 -4.50
C ARG A 40 -1.22 1.84 -5.29
N VAL A 41 -2.13 0.97 -4.87
CA VAL A 41 -3.47 0.86 -5.44
C VAL A 41 -4.49 0.98 -4.32
N ASP A 42 -5.45 1.88 -4.49
CA ASP A 42 -6.55 2.06 -3.55
C ASP A 42 -7.75 1.21 -4.00
N PHE A 43 -8.27 0.39 -3.10
CA PHE A 43 -9.45 -0.45 -3.31
C PHE A 43 -10.54 -0.10 -2.29
N TYR A 44 -11.79 -0.19 -2.73
CA TYR A 44 -12.96 -0.04 -1.85
C TYR A 44 -13.92 -1.20 -2.04
N ASP A 45 -14.41 -1.74 -0.94
CA ASP A 45 -15.58 -2.63 -0.92
C ASP A 45 -16.78 -1.80 -0.48
N VAL A 46 -17.80 -1.70 -1.34
CA VAL A 46 -19.09 -1.05 -1.01
C VAL A 46 -20.17 -2.07 -1.29
N ASP A 47 -20.81 -2.55 -0.20
CA ASP A 47 -21.86 -3.56 -0.24
C ASP A 47 -21.47 -4.84 -1.00
N GLY A 48 -20.23 -5.33 -0.79
CA GLY A 48 -19.72 -6.54 -1.44
C GLY A 48 -19.30 -6.34 -2.90
N LYS A 49 -19.26 -5.09 -3.37
CA LYS A 49 -18.78 -4.74 -4.70
C LYS A 49 -17.45 -4.01 -4.63
N LEU A 50 -16.50 -4.48 -5.43
CA LEU A 50 -15.16 -3.93 -5.52
C LEU A 50 -15.12 -2.72 -6.45
N TYR A 51 -14.44 -1.66 -6.00
CA TYR A 51 -14.14 -0.46 -6.76
C TYR A 51 -12.65 -0.12 -6.70
N PHE A 52 -12.12 0.39 -7.81
CA PHE A 52 -10.78 0.96 -7.89
C PHE A 52 -10.84 2.46 -7.60
N GLY A 53 -9.98 2.94 -6.72
CA GLY A 53 -9.83 4.35 -6.41
C GLY A 53 -8.77 5.02 -7.27
N GLU A 54 -7.52 4.90 -6.82
CA GLU A 54 -6.35 5.53 -7.44
C GLU A 54 -5.24 4.48 -7.64
N ILE A 55 -4.47 4.64 -8.72
CA ILE A 55 -3.17 3.99 -8.90
C ILE A 55 -2.10 5.07 -8.78
N THR A 56 -1.34 5.04 -7.70
CA THR A 56 -0.29 6.02 -7.41
C THR A 56 1.08 5.40 -7.68
N GLN A 57 1.77 5.87 -8.72
CA GLN A 57 3.19 5.54 -8.90
C GLN A 57 4.04 6.42 -7.99
N CYS A 58 5.06 5.84 -7.33
CA CYS A 58 6.01 6.58 -6.49
C CYS A 58 5.33 7.54 -5.51
N HIS A 59 4.48 7.01 -4.61
CA HIS A 59 3.78 7.82 -3.60
C HIS A 59 4.73 8.80 -2.89
N GLY A 60 4.27 10.03 -2.61
CA GLY A 60 5.13 11.08 -2.03
C GLY A 60 6.36 11.42 -2.89
N GLY A 61 6.31 11.19 -4.20
CA GLY A 61 7.46 11.34 -5.10
C GLY A 61 8.57 10.30 -4.89
N GLY A 62 8.30 9.22 -4.14
CA GLY A 62 9.29 8.22 -3.74
C GLY A 62 10.07 8.58 -2.47
N PHE A 63 9.75 9.69 -1.80
CA PHE A 63 10.43 10.16 -0.59
C PHE A 63 9.60 10.02 0.69
N ASP A 64 8.35 9.57 0.59
CA ASP A 64 7.53 9.26 1.76
C ASP A 64 8.08 7.99 2.45
N GLN A 65 8.12 8.02 3.78
CA GLN A 65 8.66 6.93 4.61
C GLN A 65 7.56 6.02 5.15
N MET A 66 7.83 4.73 5.22
CA MET A 66 7.00 3.77 5.94
C MET A 66 7.40 3.69 7.42
N ILE A 67 6.41 3.59 8.30
CA ILE A 67 6.61 3.41 9.75
C ILE A 67 5.91 2.11 10.17
N PRO A 68 6.60 1.21 10.90
CA PRO A 68 7.98 1.33 11.41
C PRO A 68 9.07 1.22 10.32
N LYS A 69 10.25 1.76 10.62
CA LYS A 69 11.41 1.89 9.72
C LYS A 69 11.86 0.56 9.10
N GLU A 70 11.65 -0.55 9.78
CA GLU A 70 11.97 -1.89 9.28
C GLU A 70 11.24 -2.24 7.98
N TYR A 71 9.98 -1.82 7.80
CA TYR A 71 9.25 -2.03 6.55
C TYR A 71 9.77 -1.16 5.42
N ASP A 72 10.13 0.09 5.72
CA ASP A 72 10.75 1.02 4.76
C ASP A 72 12.02 0.39 4.16
N ILE A 73 12.89 -0.16 5.01
CA ILE A 73 14.11 -0.87 4.60
C ILE A 73 13.76 -2.14 3.82
N MET A 74 12.85 -2.97 4.35
CA MET A 74 12.50 -4.26 3.74
C MET A 74 11.96 -4.10 2.31
N PHE A 75 11.06 -3.14 2.08
CA PHE A 75 10.52 -2.90 0.74
C PHE A 75 11.55 -2.19 -0.15
N GLY A 76 12.33 -1.26 0.39
CA GLY A 76 13.42 -0.61 -0.34
C GLY A 76 14.46 -1.61 -0.87
N GLN A 77 14.83 -2.64 -0.09
CA GLN A 77 15.75 -3.70 -0.51
C GLN A 77 15.22 -4.55 -1.68
N LYS A 78 13.89 -4.61 -1.87
CA LYS A 78 13.26 -5.33 -2.99
C LYS A 78 13.18 -4.48 -4.26
N LEU A 79 13.33 -3.17 -4.15
CA LEU A 79 13.17 -2.26 -5.26
C LEU A 79 14.41 -2.29 -6.17
N LYS A 80 14.24 -2.82 -7.39
CA LYS A 80 15.30 -2.82 -8.41
C LYS A 80 15.19 -1.56 -9.26
N LEU A 81 16.12 -0.63 -9.10
CA LEU A 81 16.17 0.57 -9.94
C LEU A 81 16.98 0.31 -11.21
N PRO A 82 16.65 0.97 -12.34
CA PRO A 82 17.47 0.91 -13.53
C PRO A 82 18.84 1.52 -13.19
N VAL A 83 19.90 0.76 -13.46
CA VAL A 83 21.26 1.26 -13.49
C VAL A 83 21.49 1.91 -14.85
N ASN A 84 21.96 3.15 -14.84
CA ASN A 84 22.51 3.79 -16.04
C ASN A 84 23.89 3.21 -16.34
#